data_AF-A0A550GV33-F1
#
_entry.id   AF-A0A550GV33-F1
#
_cell.length_a   1.000
_cell.length_b   1.000
_cell.length_c   1.000
_cell.angle_alpha   90.00
_cell.angle_beta   90.00
_cell.angle_gamma   90.00
#
_symmetry.space_group_name_H-M   'P 1'
#
loop_
_entity.id
_entity.type
_entity.pdbx_description
1 polymer ?
#
loop_
_entity_poly.entity_id
_entity_poly.type
_entity_poly.pdbx_seq_one_letter_code
_entity_poly.pdbx_strand_id
1 'polypeptide(L)'
;MLDITVVPIATLVIMVIAVTISFLNMGINRLLITRICGWEEYKVMRKETSEYQSQLMQAMRANDTKRVEKLKKKESQIRSMQSKMMKPQMILLPISFSYIIIWYIFLIPTFGANAVAVVPGLAPTGIPVIYWYMICSFFFGTLASRIIGVTPIA
;
A
#
# COMPACT_ATOMS: atom_id res chain seq x y z
N MET A 1 -24.98 1.97 -27.44
CA MET A 1 -24.31 2.21 -26.14
C MET A 1 -23.18 1.21 -26.06
N LEU A 2 -21.95 1.61 -25.73
CA LEU A 2 -20.84 0.68 -25.55
C LEU A 2 -21.12 -0.15 -24.29
N ASP A 3 -21.39 -1.45 -24.45
CA ASP A 3 -21.50 -2.36 -23.30
C ASP A 3 -20.11 -2.52 -22.67
N ILE A 4 -19.92 -1.86 -21.54
CA ILE A 4 -18.68 -1.89 -20.76
C ILE A 4 -18.45 -3.25 -20.09
N THR A 5 -19.42 -4.16 -20.15
CA THR A 5 -19.43 -5.48 -19.52
C THR A 5 -18.86 -6.59 -20.41
N VAL A 6 -18.59 -6.33 -21.68
CA VAL A 6 -18.05 -7.33 -22.63
C VAL A 6 -16.56 -7.54 -22.39
N VAL A 7 -16.12 -8.80 -22.42
CA VAL A 7 -14.83 -9.30 -21.89
C VAL A 7 -13.54 -8.59 -22.38
N PRO A 8 -13.39 -8.01 -23.59
CA PRO A 8 -12.18 -7.19 -23.85
C PRO A 8 -12.32 -5.74 -23.36
N ILE A 9 -13.53 -5.18 -23.33
CA ILE A 9 -13.75 -3.78 -22.92
C ILE A 9 -13.72 -3.69 -21.39
N ALA A 10 -14.35 -4.65 -20.72
CA ALA A 10 -14.45 -4.71 -19.27
C ALA A 10 -13.07 -4.90 -18.61
N THR A 11 -12.20 -5.74 -19.17
CA THR A 11 -10.80 -5.88 -18.74
C THR A 11 -10.02 -4.58 -18.84
N LEU A 12 -10.08 -3.90 -19.99
CA LEU A 12 -9.37 -2.62 -20.21
C LEU A 12 -9.88 -1.53 -19.27
N VAL A 13 -11.20 -1.41 -19.10
CA VAL A 13 -11.81 -0.44 -18.19
C VAL A 13 -11.37 -0.68 -16.75
N ILE A 14 -11.42 -1.93 -16.26
CA ILE A 14 -10.99 -2.26 -14.90
C ILE A 14 -9.49 -2.02 -14.71
N MET A 15 -8.66 -2.34 -15.71
CA MET A 15 -7.22 -2.06 -15.65
C MET A 15 -6.95 -0.56 -15.58
N VAL A 16 -7.60 0.27 -16.41
CA VAL A 16 -7.43 1.73 -16.37
C VAL A 16 -7.87 2.28 -15.01
N ILE A 17 -9.02 1.84 -14.49
CA ILE A 17 -9.49 2.22 -13.16
C ILE A 17 -8.47 1.82 -12.09
N ALA A 18 -7.97 0.59 -12.11
CA ALA A 18 -6.99 0.10 -11.15
C ALA A 18 -5.67 0.90 -11.23
N VAL A 19 -5.19 1.24 -12.43
CA VAL A 19 -4.02 2.09 -12.63
C VAL A 19 -4.27 3.47 -12.06
N THR A 20 -5.34 4.14 -12.45
CA THR A 20 -5.67 5.50 -11.99
C THR A 20 -5.76 5.55 -10.48
N ILE A 21 -6.42 4.58 -9.86
CA ILE A 21 -6.60 4.52 -8.40
C ILE A 21 -5.30 4.20 -7.69
N SER A 22 -4.49 3.29 -8.22
CA SER A 22 -3.18 2.96 -7.64
C SER A 22 -2.25 4.17 -7.67
N PHE A 23 -2.18 4.88 -8.80
CA PHE A 23 -1.37 6.08 -8.94
C PHE A 23 -1.88 7.24 -8.08
N LEU A 24 -3.20 7.45 -8.00
CA LEU A 24 -3.79 8.47 -7.12
C LEU A 24 -3.50 8.17 -5.65
N ASN A 25 -3.74 6.94 -5.18
CA ASN A 25 -3.45 6.54 -3.81
C ASN A 25 -1.97 6.76 -3.46
N MET A 26 -1.08 6.37 -4.37
CA MET A 26 0.35 6.52 -4.15
C MET A 26 0.80 8.00 -4.19
N GLY A 27 0.21 8.80 -5.07
CA GLY A 27 0.43 10.24 -5.14
C GLY A 27 -0.04 10.96 -3.88
N ILE A 28 -1.25 10.67 -3.41
CA ILE A 28 -1.80 11.18 -2.15
C ILE A 28 -0.89 10.78 -1.00
N ASN A 29 -0.49 9.50 -0.91
CA ASN A 29 0.41 9.03 0.13
C ASN A 29 1.75 9.80 0.15
N ARG A 30 2.40 9.97 -1.01
CA ARG A 30 3.64 10.75 -1.11
C ARG A 30 3.44 12.21 -0.70
N LEU A 31 2.33 12.82 -1.12
CA LEU A 31 2.02 14.21 -0.80
C LEU A 31 1.79 14.37 0.71
N LEU A 32 1.03 13.48 1.34
CA LEU A 32 0.79 13.46 2.78
C LEU A 32 2.10 13.31 3.57
N ILE A 33 2.97 12.39 3.18
CA ILE A 33 4.29 12.22 3.83
C ILE A 33 5.11 13.50 3.72
N THR A 34 5.17 14.08 2.52
CA THR A 34 5.96 15.30 2.26
C THR A 34 5.43 16.49 3.04
N ARG A 35 4.10 16.65 3.13
CA ARG A 35 3.44 17.78 3.81
C ARG A 35 3.45 17.67 5.33
N ILE A 36 3.21 16.48 5.88
CA ILE A 36 2.99 16.30 7.33
C ILE A 36 4.32 16.09 8.06
N CYS A 37 5.23 15.33 7.46
CA CYS A 37 6.45 14.89 8.12
C CYS A 37 7.72 15.47 7.51
N GLY A 38 7.67 15.88 6.24
CA GLY A 38 8.88 16.19 5.48
C GLY A 38 9.58 14.91 5.01
N TRP A 39 9.98 14.89 3.73
CA TRP A 39 10.56 13.70 3.11
C TRP A 39 11.92 13.32 3.71
N GLU A 40 12.76 14.31 4.02
CA GLU A 40 14.10 14.08 4.60
C GLU A 40 14.03 13.64 6.06
N GLU A 41 13.19 14.27 6.89
CA GLU A 41 12.97 13.81 8.27
C GLU A 41 12.41 12.38 8.31
N TYR A 42 11.48 12.06 7.41
CA TYR A 42 10.93 10.72 7.31
C TYR A 42 12.01 9.67 7.00
N LYS A 43 12.95 9.97 6.09
CA LYS A 43 14.09 9.08 5.79
C LYS A 43 15.00 8.89 7.00
N VAL A 44 15.35 9.98 7.69
CA VAL A 44 16.24 9.93 8.87
C VAL A 44 15.60 9.11 9.98
N MET A 45 14.35 9.42 10.35
CA MET A 45 13.61 8.67 11.37
C MET A 45 13.46 7.19 11.02
N ARG A 46 13.24 6.87 9.75
CA ARG A 46 13.17 5.49 9.27
C ARG A 46 14.51 4.76 9.43
N LYS A 47 15.62 5.41 9.06
CA LYS A 47 16.97 4.85 9.20
C LYS A 47 17.29 4.60 10.68
N GLU A 48 17.08 5.58 11.54
CA GLU A 48 17.31 5.45 12.98
C GLU A 48 16.46 4.34 13.61
N THR A 49 15.18 4.24 13.21
CA THR A 49 14.27 3.18 13.69
C THR A 49 14.73 1.80 13.23
N SER A 50 15.20 1.65 11.99
CA SER A 50 15.73 0.39 11.44
C SER A 50 17.02 -0.03 12.15
N GLU A 51 17.96 0.89 12.33
CA GLU A 51 19.20 0.65 13.07
C GLU A 51 18.92 0.25 14.52
N TYR A 52 17.99 0.93 15.18
CA TYR A 52 17.54 0.57 16.53
C TYR A 52 16.97 -0.84 16.59
N GLN A 53 16.07 -1.22 15.67
CA GLN A 53 15.49 -2.57 15.64
C GLN A 53 16.56 -3.64 15.37
N SER A 54 17.52 -3.37 14.48
CA SER A 54 18.64 -4.27 14.24
C SER A 54 19.50 -4.46 15.49
N GLN A 55 19.87 -3.38 16.18
CA GLN A 55 20.63 -3.43 17.43
C GLN A 55 19.87 -4.15 18.55
N LEU A 56 18.56 -3.91 18.67
CA LEU A 56 17.70 -4.57 19.63
C LEU A 56 17.64 -6.07 19.35
N MET A 57 17.44 -6.47 18.10
CA MET A 57 17.39 -7.87 17.69
C MET A 57 18.72 -8.57 17.95
N GLN A 58 19.85 -7.93 17.64
CA GLN A 58 21.17 -8.47 17.92
C GLN A 58 21.41 -8.62 19.43
N ALA A 59 21.05 -7.62 20.23
CA ALA A 59 21.21 -7.68 21.69
C ALA A 59 20.32 -8.76 22.33
N MET A 60 19.09 -8.94 21.84
CA MET A 60 18.20 -10.02 22.27
C MET A 60 18.74 -11.40 21.88
N ARG A 61 19.23 -11.57 20.64
CA ARG A 61 19.86 -12.82 20.19
C ARG A 61 21.10 -13.18 20.99
N ALA A 62 21.88 -12.17 21.40
CA ALA A 62 23.07 -12.34 22.22
C ALA A 62 22.77 -12.49 23.73
N ASN A 63 21.50 -12.43 24.16
CA ASN A 63 21.08 -12.41 25.56
C ASN A 63 21.80 -11.33 26.42
N ASP A 64 22.23 -10.23 25.80
CA ASP A 64 22.95 -9.15 26.47
C ASP A 64 21.96 -8.20 27.16
N THR A 65 21.62 -8.51 28.41
CA THR A 65 20.65 -7.77 29.22
C THR A 65 21.04 -6.30 29.43
N LYS A 66 22.34 -6.00 29.57
CA LYS A 66 22.84 -4.64 29.75
C LYS A 66 22.63 -3.79 28.50
N ARG A 67 22.88 -4.38 27.33
CA ARG A 67 22.68 -3.69 26.05
C ARG A 67 21.21 -3.49 25.73
N VAL A 68 20.35 -4.47 26.05
CA VAL A 68 18.89 -4.32 25.95
C VAL A 68 18.38 -3.19 26.84
N GLU A 69 18.83 -3.11 28.09
CA GLU A 69 18.39 -2.06 29.01
C GLU A 69 18.84 -0.66 28.56
N LYS A 70 20.05 -0.54 28.00
CA LYS A 70 20.53 0.71 27.40
C LYS A 70 19.70 1.11 26.16
N LEU A 71 19.29 0.15 25.34
CA LEU A 71 18.43 0.38 24.18
C LEU A 71 17.00 0.75 24.59
N LYS A 72 16.44 0.11 25.63
CA LYS A 72 15.12 0.48 26.19
C LYS A 72 15.03 1.95 26.60
N LYS A 73 16.13 2.57 27.08
CA LYS A 73 16.15 4.01 27.37
C LYS A 73 15.89 4.88 26.13
N LYS A 74 16.27 4.41 24.94
CA LYS A 74 16.00 5.07 23.65
C LYS A 74 14.64 4.74 23.07
N GLU A 75 13.94 3.74 23.60
CA GLU A 75 12.65 3.26 23.09
C GLU A 75 11.60 4.37 23.05
N SER A 76 11.55 5.24 24.07
CA SER A 76 10.61 6.36 24.10
C SER A 76 10.81 7.33 22.92
N GLN A 77 12.06 7.66 22.61
CA GLN A 77 12.40 8.53 21.47
C GLN A 77 12.04 7.86 20.14
N ILE A 78 12.39 6.58 19.97
CA ILE A 78 12.06 5.79 18.77
C ILE A 78 10.55 5.66 18.59
N ARG A 79 9.81 5.40 19.66
CA ARG A 79 8.36 5.33 19.65
C ARG A 79 7.75 6.67 19.23
N SER A 80 8.29 7.79 19.69
CA SER A 80 7.84 9.13 19.27
C SER A 80 8.06 9.35 17.76
N MET A 81 9.19 8.90 17.21
CA MET A 81 9.48 8.93 15.77
C MET A 81 8.51 8.04 14.99
N GLN A 82 8.27 6.81 15.46
CA GLN A 82 7.29 5.90 14.85
C GLN A 82 5.89 6.53 14.83
N SER A 83 5.45 7.13 15.95
CA SER A 83 4.16 7.82 16.00
C SER A 83 4.07 9.00 15.02
N LYS A 84 5.16 9.77 14.82
CA LYS A 84 5.21 10.81 13.79
C LYS A 84 5.10 10.21 12.37
N MET A 85 5.85 9.15 12.09
CA MET A 85 5.81 8.43 10.81
C MET A 85 4.45 7.79 10.52
N MET A 86 3.66 7.48 11.56
CA MET A 86 2.31 6.94 11.41
C MET A 86 1.25 8.00 11.08
N LYS A 87 1.48 9.29 11.34
CA LYS A 87 0.48 10.35 11.09
C LYS A 87 -0.01 10.41 9.63
N PRO A 88 0.89 10.39 8.62
CA PRO A 88 0.45 10.32 7.22
C PRO A 88 -0.41 9.08 6.95
N GLN A 89 -0.04 7.94 7.52
CA GLN A 89 -0.76 6.67 7.36
C GLN A 89 -2.16 6.73 8.00
N MET A 90 -2.29 7.38 9.16
CA MET A 90 -3.59 7.56 9.84
C MET A 90 -4.54 8.45 9.04
N ILE A 91 -4.02 9.44 8.32
CA ILE A 91 -4.83 10.30 7.42
C ILE A 91 -5.15 9.56 6.12
N LEU A 92 -4.25 8.70 5.66
CA LEU A 92 -4.49 7.87 4.47
C LEU A 92 -5.54 6.77 4.73
N LEU A 93 -5.69 6.33 5.97
CA LEU A 93 -6.62 5.26 6.36
C LEU A 93 -8.09 5.56 5.97
N PRO A 94 -8.72 6.70 6.34
CA PRO A 94 -10.08 7.02 5.90
C PRO A 94 -10.20 7.20 4.38
N ILE A 95 -9.14 7.69 3.71
CA ILE A 95 -9.08 7.76 2.24
C ILE A 95 -9.10 6.34 1.65
N SER A 96 -8.45 5.38 2.30
CA SER A 96 -8.49 3.98 1.89
C SER A 96 -9.87 3.35 2.15
N PHE A 97 -10.62 3.81 3.17
CA PHE A 97 -11.99 3.36 3.40
C PHE A 97 -12.99 3.88 2.36
N SER A 98 -12.81 5.10 1.82
CA SER A 98 -13.66 5.61 0.74
C SER A 98 -13.57 4.73 -0.52
N TYR A 99 -12.43 4.06 -0.70
CA TYR A 99 -12.24 3.08 -1.77
C TYR A 99 -13.21 1.89 -1.69
N ILE A 100 -13.52 1.43 -0.47
CA ILE A 100 -14.48 0.34 -0.23
C ILE A 100 -15.89 0.78 -0.65
N ILE A 101 -16.23 2.05 -0.47
CA ILE A 101 -17.53 2.62 -0.87
C ILE A 101 -17.65 2.62 -2.40
N ILE A 102 -16.61 3.01 -3.12
CA ILE A 102 -16.56 2.96 -4.60
C ILE A 102 -16.78 1.52 -5.08
N TRP A 103 -16.17 0.55 -4.39
CA TRP A 103 -16.37 -0.86 -4.67
C TRP A 103 -17.83 -1.30 -4.54
N TYR A 104 -18.47 -0.91 -3.44
CA TYR A 104 -19.83 -1.33 -3.11
C TYR A 104 -20.89 -0.65 -3.99
N ILE A 105 -20.69 0.62 -4.36
CA ILE A 105 -21.66 1.42 -5.13
C ILE A 105 -21.45 1.27 -6.64
N PHE A 106 -20.22 1.04 -7.10
CA PHE A 106 -19.89 1.01 -8.52
C PHE A 106 -19.48 -0.40 -8.98
N LEU A 107 -18.36 -0.97 -8.50
CA LEU A 107 -17.81 -2.20 -9.08
C LEU A 107 -18.74 -3.42 -8.92
N ILE A 108 -19.27 -3.65 -7.72
CA ILE A 108 -20.14 -4.81 -7.43
C ILE A 108 -21.46 -4.75 -8.22
N PRO A 109 -22.24 -3.65 -8.23
CA PRO A 109 -23.50 -3.62 -8.97
C PRO A 109 -23.34 -3.52 -10.48
N THR A 110 -22.25 -2.94 -11.00
CA THR A 110 -22.04 -2.80 -12.46
C THR A 110 -21.51 -4.06 -13.11
N PHE A 111 -20.61 -4.79 -12.44
CA PHE A 111 -19.96 -5.97 -13.03
C PHE A 111 -20.33 -7.29 -12.32
N GLY A 112 -20.86 -7.25 -11.10
CA GLY A 112 -21.41 -8.41 -10.40
C GLY A 112 -20.42 -9.57 -10.23
N ALA A 113 -20.96 -10.79 -10.31
CA ALA A 113 -20.19 -12.03 -10.36
C ALA A 113 -19.74 -12.42 -11.78
N ASN A 114 -19.94 -11.54 -12.77
CA ASN A 114 -19.62 -11.87 -14.15
C ASN A 114 -18.11 -11.99 -14.34
N ALA A 115 -17.71 -12.94 -15.18
CA ALA A 115 -16.33 -13.08 -15.63
C ALA A 115 -15.96 -11.88 -16.50
N VAL A 116 -15.03 -11.07 -16.00
CA VAL A 116 -14.58 -9.83 -16.67
C VAL A 116 -13.27 -10.01 -17.41
N ALA A 117 -12.49 -11.01 -17.03
CA ALA A 117 -11.22 -11.34 -17.66
C ALA A 117 -11.12 -12.84 -17.89
N VAL A 118 -10.63 -13.26 -19.05
CA VAL A 118 -10.30 -14.66 -19.33
C VAL A 118 -8.80 -14.73 -19.58
N VAL A 119 -8.10 -15.55 -18.81
CA VAL A 119 -6.67 -15.78 -19.01
C VAL A 119 -6.50 -17.17 -19.63
N PRO A 120 -6.09 -17.26 -20.91
CA PRO A 120 -5.87 -18.54 -21.56
C PRO A 120 -4.86 -19.38 -20.77
N GLY A 121 -5.24 -20.60 -20.38
CA GLY A 121 -4.38 -21.55 -19.67
C GLY A 121 -4.37 -21.48 -18.14
N LEU A 122 -4.69 -20.33 -17.53
CA LEU A 122 -4.71 -20.16 -16.06
C LEU A 122 -6.11 -20.02 -15.48
N ALA A 123 -7.02 -19.33 -16.18
CA ALA A 123 -8.40 -19.12 -15.74
C ALA A 123 -9.35 -19.20 -16.95
N PRO A 124 -9.63 -20.41 -17.47
CA PRO A 124 -10.48 -20.60 -18.65
C PRO A 124 -11.95 -20.27 -18.40
N THR A 125 -12.42 -20.44 -17.15
CA THR A 125 -13.79 -20.12 -16.72
C THR A 125 -14.02 -18.62 -16.47
N GLY A 126 -12.97 -17.82 -16.66
CA GLY A 126 -13.00 -16.39 -16.40
C GLY A 126 -12.82 -16.02 -14.92
N ILE A 127 -12.28 -14.84 -14.70
CA ILE A 127 -11.95 -14.27 -13.40
C ILE A 127 -13.03 -13.24 -13.05
N PRO A 128 -13.71 -13.38 -11.90
CA PRO A 128 -14.61 -12.36 -11.40
C PRO A 128 -13.89 -11.03 -11.16
N VAL A 129 -14.66 -9.94 -11.22
CA VAL A 129 -14.22 -8.56 -11.03
C VAL A 129 -13.37 -8.40 -9.78
N ILE A 130 -13.77 -9.08 -8.72
CA ILE A 130 -13.13 -8.99 -7.42
C ILE A 130 -11.68 -9.44 -7.50
N TYR A 131 -11.45 -10.64 -8.03
CA TYR A 131 -10.12 -11.22 -8.17
C TYR A 131 -9.28 -10.48 -9.21
N TRP A 132 -9.88 -10.09 -10.33
CA TRP A 132 -9.17 -9.35 -11.38
C TRP A 132 -8.68 -7.98 -10.86
N TYR A 133 -9.55 -7.24 -10.16
CA TYR A 133 -9.18 -5.98 -9.54
C TYR A 133 -8.06 -6.16 -8.50
N MET A 134 -8.13 -7.19 -7.64
CA MET A 134 -7.08 -7.43 -6.64
C MET A 134 -5.72 -7.68 -7.28
N ILE A 135 -5.67 -8.50 -8.34
CA ILE A 135 -4.45 -8.77 -9.10
C ILE A 135 -3.90 -7.49 -9.73
N CYS A 136 -4.75 -6.72 -10.42
CA CYS A 136 -4.35 -5.46 -11.02
C CYS A 136 -3.89 -4.42 -9.98
N SER A 137 -4.63 -4.27 -8.87
CA SER A 137 -4.32 -3.34 -7.79
C SER A 137 -3.00 -3.69 -7.09
N PHE A 138 -2.71 -4.97 -6.87
CA PHE A 138 -1.44 -5.38 -6.30
C PHE A 138 -0.28 -5.13 -7.28
N PHE A 139 -0.45 -5.50 -8.55
CA PHE A 139 0.56 -5.28 -9.58
C PHE A 139 0.85 -3.79 -9.81
N PHE A 140 -0.19 -2.98 -10.04
CA PHE A 140 -0.03 -1.55 -10.26
C PHE A 140 0.28 -0.78 -8.97
N GLY A 141 -0.17 -1.25 -7.82
CA GLY A 141 0.19 -0.68 -6.52
C GLY A 141 1.68 -0.87 -6.21
N THR A 142 2.24 -2.05 -6.47
CA THR A 142 3.69 -2.30 -6.34
C THR A 142 4.51 -1.55 -7.40
N LEU A 143 3.98 -1.41 -8.62
CA LEU A 143 4.64 -0.64 -9.67
C LEU A 143 4.64 0.87 -9.33
N ALA A 144 3.49 1.39 -8.90
CA ALA A 144 3.34 2.78 -8.49
C ALA A 144 4.23 3.10 -7.28
N SER A 145 4.34 2.19 -6.29
CA SER A 145 5.19 2.43 -5.12
C SER A 145 6.66 2.53 -5.49
N ARG A 146 7.11 1.73 -6.46
CA ARG A 146 8.47 1.78 -7.01
C ARG A 146 8.72 3.06 -7.79
N ILE A 147 7.82 3.45 -8.69
CA ILE A 147 7.97 4.65 -9.52
C ILE A 147 7.94 5.93 -8.66
N ILE A 148 7.06 5.98 -7.67
CA ILE A 148 6.84 7.16 -6.83
C ILE A 148 7.85 7.22 -5.66
N GLY A 149 8.58 6.14 -5.39
CA GLY A 149 9.72 6.11 -4.47
C GLY A 149 9.37 6.11 -2.98
N VAL A 150 8.12 5.81 -2.63
CA VAL A 150 7.62 5.82 -1.23
C VAL A 150 8.02 4.56 -0.46
N THR A 151 8.37 3.49 -1.15
CA THR A 151 9.16 2.39 -0.59
C THR A 151 10.62 2.61 -0.97
N PRO A 152 11.53 2.93 -0.02
CA PRO A 152 12.94 2.74 -0.27
C PRO A 152 13.13 1.24 -0.51
N ILE A 153 13.86 0.98 -1.58
CA ILE A 153 14.45 -0.30 -1.90
C ILE A 153 15.11 -0.78 -0.60
N ALA A 154 14.62 -1.91 -0.08
CA ALA A 154 15.27 -2.60 1.03
C ALA A 154 16.67 -3.04 0.58
#